data_AF-A0A2L2WZ66-F1
#
_entry.id   AF-A0A2L2WZ66-F1
#
_cell.length_a   1.000
_cell.length_b   1.000
_cell.length_c   1.000
_cell.angle_alpha   90.00
_cell.angle_beta   90.00
_cell.angle_gamma   90.00
#
_symmetry.space_group_name_H-M   'P 1'
#
loop_
_entity.id
_entity.type
_entity.pdbx_description
1 polymer ?
#
loop_
_entity_poly.entity_id
_entity_poly.type
_entity_poly.pdbx_seq_one_letter_code
_entity_poly.pdbx_strand_id
1 'polypeptide(L)'
;TVTDYAAYGLSPYSIFERQNKKVMHRTAGYLQISMGNHKVTMLPQLESRSSVVVYHYNIRGRKQFIEKMVNGGRQLEQHKGRHGGRHWRYFYALYKEGQLDEEYDRVIGTASYGRLADDGFVISEPQWPETLARLTAEQS
;
A
#
# COMPACT_ATOMS: atom_id res chain seq x y z
N THR A 1 3.61 4.81 -10.63
CA THR A 1 3.76 3.37 -10.35
C THR A 1 4.90 2.85 -11.18
N VAL A 2 5.81 2.10 -10.58
CA VAL A 2 6.89 1.41 -11.31
C VAL A 2 6.26 0.21 -12.03
N THR A 3 6.60 -0.04 -13.31
CA THR A 3 6.02 -1.16 -14.07
C THR A 3 6.89 -2.41 -14.07
N ASP A 4 8.21 -2.23 -13.94
CA ASP A 4 9.19 -3.32 -13.84
C ASP A 4 9.87 -3.27 -12.48
N TYR A 5 9.39 -4.06 -11.53
CA TYR A 5 9.96 -4.12 -10.18
C TYR A 5 11.34 -4.79 -10.16
N ALA A 6 11.55 -5.78 -11.03
CA ALA A 6 12.78 -6.57 -11.05
C ALA A 6 13.98 -5.72 -11.46
N ALA A 7 13.79 -4.80 -12.43
CA ALA A 7 14.83 -3.85 -12.84
C ALA A 7 15.35 -2.95 -11.70
N TYR A 8 14.57 -2.76 -10.64
CA TYR A 8 14.92 -1.97 -9.46
C TYR A 8 15.16 -2.86 -8.22
N GLY A 9 15.16 -4.18 -8.36
CA GLY A 9 15.29 -5.11 -7.23
C GLY A 9 14.14 -5.00 -6.20
N LEU A 10 13.00 -4.43 -6.58
CA LEU A 10 11.89 -4.17 -5.67
C LEU A 10 11.14 -5.46 -5.28
N SER A 11 10.47 -5.40 -4.14
CA SER A 11 9.53 -6.44 -3.69
C SER A 11 8.34 -6.52 -4.66
N PRO A 12 7.75 -7.71 -4.87
CA PRO A 12 6.46 -7.82 -5.56
C PRO A 12 5.33 -7.04 -4.86
N TYR A 13 5.50 -6.71 -3.58
CA TYR A 13 4.57 -5.89 -2.78
C TYR A 13 5.21 -4.56 -2.35
N SER A 14 6.05 -3.98 -3.23
CA SER A 14 6.66 -2.68 -2.96
C SER A 14 5.63 -1.55 -2.88
N ILE A 15 5.99 -0.46 -2.20
CA ILE A 15 5.14 0.73 -2.10
C ILE A 15 4.96 1.46 -3.44
N PHE A 16 5.77 1.13 -4.44
CA PHE A 16 5.71 1.72 -5.78
C PHE A 16 4.66 1.05 -6.69
N GLU A 17 3.92 0.08 -6.15
CA GLU A 17 2.85 -0.60 -6.86
C GLU A 17 1.69 0.33 -7.26
N ARG A 18 0.81 -0.21 -8.10
CA ARG A 18 -0.44 0.47 -8.45
C ARG A 18 -1.27 0.67 -7.19
N GLN A 19 -1.49 1.93 -6.83
CA GLN A 19 -2.33 2.27 -5.68
C GLN A 19 -3.81 2.10 -6.02
N ASN A 20 -4.56 1.51 -5.09
CA ASN A 20 -6.01 1.37 -5.19
C ASN A 20 -6.72 2.66 -4.76
N LYS A 21 -7.93 2.89 -5.31
CA LYS A 21 -8.76 4.04 -4.92
C LYS A 21 -9.06 4.00 -3.41
N LYS A 22 -8.95 5.16 -2.75
CA LYS A 22 -9.40 5.35 -1.38
C LYS A 22 -10.84 5.85 -1.43
N VAL A 23 -11.72 5.21 -0.65
CA VAL A 23 -13.14 5.53 -0.60
C VAL A 23 -13.49 5.89 0.84
N MET A 24 -14.26 6.96 1.01
CA MET A 24 -14.90 7.32 2.26
C MET A 24 -16.41 7.18 2.06
N HIS A 25 -17.11 6.69 3.07
CA HIS A 25 -18.57 6.55 3.02
C HIS A 25 -19.20 7.22 4.24
N ARG A 26 -20.47 7.64 4.10
CA ARG A 26 -21.28 8.11 5.24
C ARG A 26 -21.71 6.91 6.08
N THR A 27 -22.07 7.18 7.34
CA THR A 27 -22.71 6.19 8.22
C THR A 27 -24.16 5.94 7.81
N ALA A 28 -24.86 6.96 7.31
CA ALA A 28 -26.22 6.83 6.80
C ALA A 28 -26.27 5.88 5.59
N GLY A 29 -27.14 4.87 5.66
CA GLY A 29 -27.28 3.85 4.62
C GLY A 29 -26.21 2.75 4.65
N TYR A 30 -25.31 2.74 5.65
CA TYR A 30 -24.33 1.67 5.80
C TYR A 30 -24.98 0.35 6.20
N LEU A 31 -24.65 -0.72 5.46
CA LEU A 31 -25.11 -2.07 5.77
C LEU A 31 -23.97 -2.97 6.22
N GLN A 32 -22.85 -2.97 5.50
CA GLN A 32 -21.77 -3.93 5.77
C GLN A 32 -20.43 -3.46 5.20
N ILE A 33 -19.35 -3.81 5.91
CA ILE A 33 -17.98 -3.79 5.40
C ILE A 33 -17.48 -5.22 5.20
N SER A 34 -16.90 -5.48 4.04
CA SER A 34 -16.30 -6.77 3.69
C SER A 34 -14.95 -6.94 4.36
N MET A 35 -14.51 -8.20 4.50
CA MET A 35 -13.21 -8.55 5.09
C MET A 35 -12.06 -7.73 4.49
N GLY A 36 -11.14 -7.31 5.36
CA GLY A 36 -10.01 -6.46 5.00
C GLY A 36 -10.39 -5.05 4.55
N ASN A 37 -11.62 -4.60 4.80
CA ASN A 37 -12.15 -3.30 4.40
C ASN A 37 -12.12 -3.07 2.87
N HIS A 38 -12.12 -4.14 2.08
CA HIS A 38 -11.97 -4.06 0.63
C HIS A 38 -13.25 -3.65 -0.11
N LYS A 39 -14.41 -3.69 0.55
CA LYS A 39 -15.70 -3.33 -0.04
C LYS A 39 -16.68 -2.89 1.05
N VAL A 40 -17.50 -1.88 0.75
CA VAL A 40 -18.63 -1.46 1.58
C VAL A 40 -19.93 -1.68 0.80
N THR A 41 -20.99 -2.07 1.49
CA THR A 41 -22.34 -2.19 0.95
C THR A 41 -23.19 -1.10 1.58
N MET A 42 -23.79 -0.25 0.73
CA MET A 42 -24.66 0.85 1.14
C MET A 42 -26.04 0.72 0.51
N LEU A 43 -27.08 1.25 1.17
CA LEU A 43 -28.43 1.39 0.62
C LEU A 43 -28.99 2.80 0.95
N PRO A 44 -29.23 3.66 -0.06
CA PRO A 44 -28.90 3.48 -1.47
C PRO A 44 -27.39 3.47 -1.73
N GLN A 45 -26.95 2.80 -2.79
CA GLN A 45 -25.56 2.82 -3.25
C GLN A 45 -25.33 4.05 -4.14
N LEU A 46 -24.75 5.10 -3.57
CA LEU A 46 -24.43 6.35 -4.27
C LEU A 46 -22.94 6.64 -4.13
N GLU A 47 -22.28 7.00 -5.24
CA GLU A 47 -20.86 7.38 -5.28
C GLU A 47 -20.73 8.75 -5.96
N SER A 48 -19.84 9.60 -5.44
CA SER A 48 -19.48 10.89 -6.05
C SER A 48 -17.99 11.14 -5.86
N ARG A 49 -17.38 11.88 -6.79
CA ARG A 49 -15.99 12.30 -6.65
C ARG A 49 -15.91 13.38 -5.57
N SER A 50 -14.95 13.25 -4.67
CA SER A 50 -14.72 14.21 -3.58
C SER A 50 -13.57 15.15 -3.92
N SER A 51 -13.62 16.38 -3.40
CA SER A 51 -12.49 17.32 -3.40
C SER A 51 -11.46 17.03 -2.30
N VAL A 52 -11.72 16.05 -1.43
CA VAL A 52 -10.77 15.64 -0.39
C VAL A 52 -9.58 14.90 -1.00
N VAL A 53 -8.39 15.39 -0.71
CA VAL A 53 -7.11 14.75 -1.07
C VAL A 53 -6.64 13.90 0.11
N VAL A 54 -6.29 12.63 -0.16
CA VAL A 54 -5.78 11.69 0.85
C VAL A 54 -4.33 11.33 0.53
N TYR A 55 -3.41 11.77 1.38
CA TYR A 55 -2.03 11.32 1.34
C TYR A 55 -1.90 9.96 2.04
N HIS A 56 -1.39 8.96 1.31
CA HIS A 56 -1.26 7.61 1.84
C HIS A 56 0.21 7.24 2.07
N TYR A 57 0.63 7.33 3.32
CA TYR A 57 1.96 6.87 3.75
C TYR A 57 1.88 5.40 4.17
N ASN A 58 2.23 4.50 3.23
CA ASN A 58 2.04 3.05 3.35
C ASN A 58 2.75 2.43 4.56
N ILE A 59 3.92 2.95 4.90
CA ILE A 59 4.84 2.37 5.88
C ILE A 59 5.33 3.48 6.79
N ARG A 60 5.13 3.30 8.10
CA ARG A 60 5.61 4.23 9.13
C ARG A 60 7.10 4.05 9.43
N GLY A 61 7.57 2.81 9.35
CA GLY A 61 8.94 2.43 9.65
C GLY A 61 9.13 0.91 9.72
N ARG A 62 10.39 0.50 9.73
CA ARG A 62 10.81 -0.92 9.70
C ARG A 62 10.19 -1.74 10.82
N LYS A 63 10.32 -1.29 12.07
CA LYS A 63 9.77 -1.99 13.24
C LYS A 63 8.27 -2.25 13.09
N GLN A 64 7.49 -1.22 12.75
CA GLN A 64 6.04 -1.35 12.62
C GLN A 64 5.64 -2.22 11.42
N PHE A 65 6.40 -2.18 10.34
CA PHE A 65 6.20 -3.07 9.19
C PHE A 65 6.38 -4.53 9.60
N ILE A 66 7.50 -4.87 10.24
CA ILE A 66 7.80 -6.23 10.67
C ILE A 66 6.73 -6.74 11.63
N GLU A 67 6.42 -5.96 12.68
CA GLU A 67 5.38 -6.32 13.66
C GLU A 67 4.03 -6.59 12.98
N LYS A 68 3.63 -5.77 12.01
CA LYS A 68 2.39 -5.93 11.26
C LYS A 68 2.39 -7.23 10.43
N MET A 69 3.49 -7.55 9.75
CA MET A 69 3.57 -8.76 8.93
C MET A 69 3.58 -10.02 9.79
N VAL A 70 4.30 -10.01 10.91
CA VAL A 70 4.34 -11.14 11.86
C VAL A 70 2.98 -11.39 12.48
N ASN A 71 2.33 -10.34 13.00
CA ASN A 71 1.02 -10.47 13.64
C ASN A 71 -0.07 -10.90 12.64
N GLY A 72 -0.10 -10.28 11.45
CA GLY A 72 -1.06 -10.65 10.40
C GLY A 72 -0.85 -12.08 9.90
N GLY A 73 0.40 -12.50 9.71
CA GLY A 73 0.74 -13.86 9.31
C GLY A 73 0.32 -14.92 10.33
N ARG A 74 0.60 -14.67 11.63
CA ARG A 74 0.18 -15.57 12.73
C ARG A 74 -1.33 -15.75 12.79
N GLN A 75 -2.11 -14.70 12.58
CA GLN A 75 -3.57 -14.78 12.53
C GLN A 75 -4.06 -15.63 11.35
N LEU A 76 -3.38 -15.57 10.21
CA LEU A 76 -3.72 -16.37 9.03
C LEU A 76 -3.38 -17.85 9.19
N GLU A 77 -2.37 -18.22 9.99
CA GLU A 77 -2.10 -19.63 10.29
C GLU A 77 -3.26 -20.28 11.07
N GLN A 78 -3.94 -19.50 11.91
CA GLN A 78 -5.09 -19.96 12.69
C GLN A 78 -6.38 -20.08 11.86
N HIS A 79 -6.47 -19.36 10.73
CA HIS A 79 -7.65 -19.33 9.86
C HIS A 79 -7.45 -20.22 8.62
N LYS A 80 -8.21 -21.31 8.51
CA LYS A 80 -8.17 -22.26 7.36
C LYS A 80 -8.65 -21.66 6.02
N GLY A 81 -9.22 -20.45 6.04
CA GLY A 81 -9.67 -19.76 4.84
C GLY A 81 -8.50 -19.32 3.95
N ARG A 82 -8.51 -19.74 2.68
CA ARG A 82 -7.48 -19.37 1.70
C ARG A 82 -7.78 -18.05 0.98
N HIS A 83 -8.97 -17.48 1.17
CA HIS A 83 -9.36 -16.21 0.57
C HIS A 83 -8.79 -15.02 1.36
N GLY A 84 -8.04 -14.14 0.67
CA GLY A 84 -7.41 -12.96 1.27
C GLY A 84 -6.05 -13.23 1.93
N GLY A 85 -5.26 -12.18 2.15
CA GLY A 85 -4.00 -12.26 2.92
C GLY A 85 -2.76 -12.78 2.17
N ARG A 86 -2.74 -12.69 0.83
CA ARG A 86 -1.60 -13.19 0.02
C ARG A 86 -0.27 -12.55 0.41
N HIS A 87 -0.24 -11.22 0.57
CA HIS A 87 0.97 -10.48 0.97
C HIS A 87 1.40 -10.84 2.40
N TRP A 88 0.45 -11.00 3.34
CA TRP A 88 0.77 -11.44 4.70
C TRP A 88 1.39 -12.83 4.72
N ARG A 89 0.89 -13.79 3.94
CA ARG A 89 1.52 -15.11 3.84
C ARG A 89 2.93 -15.04 3.26
N TYR A 90 3.14 -14.21 2.24
CA TYR A 90 4.46 -14.00 1.64
C TYR A 90 5.48 -13.47 2.66
N PHE A 91 5.17 -12.35 3.31
CA PHE A 91 6.09 -11.75 4.28
C PHE A 91 6.29 -12.63 5.52
N TYR A 92 5.25 -13.36 5.94
CA TYR A 92 5.37 -14.26 7.08
C TYR A 92 6.21 -15.51 6.78
N ALA A 93 6.20 -16.01 5.54
CA ALA A 93 7.12 -17.07 5.14
C ALA A 93 8.58 -16.59 5.25
N LEU A 94 8.89 -15.41 4.71
CA LEU A 94 10.20 -14.79 4.83
C LEU A 94 10.61 -14.51 6.28
N TYR A 95 9.65 -14.16 7.15
CA TYR A 95 9.94 -14.03 8.58
C TYR A 95 10.41 -15.36 9.20
N LYS A 96 9.75 -16.48 8.86
CA LYS A 96 10.15 -17.80 9.34
C LYS A 96 11.50 -18.25 8.78
N GLU A 97 11.89 -17.72 7.63
CA GLU A 97 13.19 -17.95 6.98
C GLU A 97 14.28 -16.96 7.43
N GLY A 98 13.94 -15.97 8.26
CA GLY A 98 14.88 -14.93 8.72
C GLY A 98 15.16 -13.81 7.70
N GLN A 99 14.43 -13.77 6.58
CA GLN A 99 14.68 -12.87 5.44
C GLN A 99 13.75 -11.65 5.37
N LEU A 100 12.80 -11.52 6.31
CA LEU A 100 11.82 -10.41 6.27
C LEU A 100 12.47 -9.02 6.39
N ASP A 101 13.59 -8.91 7.11
CA ASP A 101 14.26 -7.63 7.29
C ASP A 101 14.90 -7.13 5.99
N GLU A 102 15.53 -8.02 5.22
CA GLU A 102 16.08 -7.72 3.90
C GLU A 102 14.97 -7.40 2.89
N GLU A 103 13.85 -8.12 2.98
CA GLU A 103 12.69 -7.87 2.12
C GLU A 103 12.07 -6.48 2.38
N TYR A 104 12.14 -5.96 3.61
CA TYR A 104 11.71 -4.59 3.89
C TYR A 104 12.47 -3.57 3.02
N ASP A 105 13.78 -3.73 2.84
CA ASP A 105 14.57 -2.83 2.00
C ASP A 105 14.13 -2.87 0.54
N ARG A 106 13.71 -4.04 0.05
CA ARG A 106 13.12 -4.19 -1.28
C ARG A 106 11.72 -3.60 -1.39
N VAL A 107 10.95 -3.59 -0.30
CA VAL A 107 9.61 -2.97 -0.26
C VAL A 107 9.70 -1.44 -0.38
N ILE A 108 10.69 -0.81 0.27
CA ILE A 108 10.89 0.64 0.22
C ILE A 108 11.90 1.10 -0.84
N GLY A 109 12.62 0.16 -1.46
CA GLY A 109 13.58 0.44 -2.53
C GLY A 109 14.89 1.04 -2.04
N THR A 110 15.38 0.71 -0.84
CA THR A 110 16.58 1.30 -0.23
C THR A 110 17.78 1.26 -1.18
N ALA A 111 18.08 0.10 -1.77
CA ALA A 111 19.22 -0.08 -2.67
C ALA A 111 19.08 0.67 -4.01
N SER A 112 17.85 0.98 -4.41
CA SER A 112 17.52 1.62 -5.69
C SER A 112 17.04 3.05 -5.51
N TYR A 113 17.20 3.64 -4.32
CA TYR A 113 16.66 4.95 -3.99
C TYR A 113 17.10 6.03 -4.97
N GLY A 114 18.40 6.10 -5.30
CA GLY A 114 18.92 7.10 -6.24
C GLY A 114 18.26 7.00 -7.61
N ARG A 115 18.21 5.79 -8.18
CA ARG A 115 17.54 5.54 -9.45
C ARG A 115 16.04 5.85 -9.40
N LEU A 116 15.36 5.47 -8.32
CA LEU A 116 13.94 5.79 -8.12
C LEU A 116 13.69 7.30 -8.05
N ALA A 117 14.63 8.07 -7.51
CA ALA A 117 14.58 9.53 -7.50
C ALA A 117 14.84 10.10 -8.90
N ASP A 118 15.87 9.62 -9.60
CA ASP A 118 16.22 10.05 -10.97
C ASP A 118 15.07 9.80 -11.95
N ASP A 119 14.39 8.66 -11.82
CA ASP A 119 13.23 8.28 -12.63
C ASP A 119 11.91 8.94 -12.16
N GLY A 120 11.96 9.80 -11.13
CA GLY A 120 10.84 10.62 -10.66
C GLY A 120 9.80 9.92 -9.79
N PHE A 121 10.09 8.71 -9.29
CA PHE A 121 9.21 7.98 -8.37
C PHE A 121 9.35 8.41 -6.91
N VAL A 122 10.49 9.02 -6.55
CA VAL A 122 10.76 9.59 -5.23
C VAL A 122 11.09 11.06 -5.39
N ILE A 123 10.43 11.90 -4.58
CA ILE A 123 10.61 13.35 -4.58
C ILE A 123 10.87 13.79 -3.15
N SER A 124 11.88 14.64 -2.96
CA SER A 124 12.18 15.24 -1.66
C SER A 124 11.27 16.43 -1.38
N GLU A 125 10.91 16.63 -0.11
CA GLU A 125 10.36 17.90 0.35
C GLU A 125 11.41 19.02 0.18
N PRO A 126 11.01 20.26 -0.19
CA PRO A 126 9.65 20.79 -0.28
C PRO A 126 9.03 20.75 -1.69
N GLN A 127 9.54 19.92 -2.62
CA GLN A 127 9.11 19.95 -4.03
C GLN A 127 7.73 19.28 -4.25
N TRP A 128 7.23 18.56 -3.23
CA TRP A 128 6.03 17.74 -3.33
C TRP A 128 4.72 18.54 -3.48
N PRO A 129 4.45 19.62 -2.74
CA PRO A 129 3.23 20.42 -2.90
C PRO A 129 3.06 21.00 -4.32
N GLU A 130 4.12 21.52 -4.92
CA GLU A 130 4.11 22.06 -6.29
C GLU A 130 3.88 20.95 -7.32
N THR A 131 4.56 19.82 -7.14
CA THR A 131 4.39 18.64 -8.01
C THR A 131 2.96 18.12 -7.97
N LEU A 132 2.36 18.05 -6.79
CA LEU A 132 0.97 17.62 -6.63
C LEU A 132 0.01 18.55 -7.36
N ALA A 133 0.19 19.88 -7.23
CA ALA A 133 -0.66 20.85 -7.90
C ALA A 133 -0.66 20.63 -9.42
N ARG A 134 0.53 20.44 -10.02
CA ARG A 134 0.67 20.12 -11.45
C ARG A 134 -0.06 18.83 -11.83
N LEU A 135 0.17 17.74 -11.09
CA LEU A 135 -0.44 16.44 -11.36
C LEU A 135 -1.98 16.45 -11.22
N THR A 136 -2.53 17.29 -10.33
CA THR A 136 -3.98 17.46 -10.20
C THR A 136 -4.60 18.29 -11.32
N ALA A 137 -3.88 19.30 -11.83
CA ALA A 137 -4.33 20.13 -12.94
C ALA A 137 -4.41 19.36 -14.27
N GLU A 138 -3.50 18.41 -14.50
CA GLU A 138 -3.49 17.55 -15.70
C GLU A 138 -4.59 16.48 -15.71
N GLN A 139 -5.27 16.25 -14.59
CA GLN A 139 -6.37 15.28 -14.43
C GLN A 139 -7.77 15.91 -14.41
N SER A 140 -7.85 17.22 -14.66
CA SER A 140 -9.08 18.03 -14.68
C SER A 140 -9.50 18.33 -16.12
#